data_AF-A0A8E1ZTS9-F1
#
_entry.id   AF-A0A8E1ZTS9-F1
#
_cell.length_a   1.000
_cell.length_b   1.000
_cell.length_c   1.000
_cell.angle_alpha   90.00
_cell.angle_beta   90.00
_cell.angle_gamma   90.00
#
_symmetry.space_group_name_H-M   'P 1'
#
loop_
_entity.id
_entity.type
_entity.pdbx_description
1 polymer ?
#
loop_
_entity_poly.entity_id
_entity_poly.type
_entity_poly.pdbx_seq_one_letter_code
_entity_poly.pdbx_strand_id
1 'polypeptide(L)'
;MAYKDDILIKLEDSNKWPGFERPEFLDELNELADSSFEKKTIEGYLASVLIYHQLTEELIRILIESSTFYIQLRVFPQEFQDRKFKNKMFGQLIQELNQSILDEKIHIFVEKANNLNFLRIEIVHRLTTSETIKKVKKQCEKVQIIFNEIWELFDEIYDNYRVTYKDFKKDIDELRELL
;
A
#
# COMPACT_ATOMS: atom_id res chain seq x y z
N MET A 1 15.38 -25.73 -5.51
CA MET A 1 14.15 -26.49 -5.83
C MET A 1 12.94 -25.80 -5.21
N ALA A 2 12.84 -25.70 -3.87
CA ALA A 2 11.73 -25.03 -3.19
C ALA A 2 11.34 -23.66 -3.79
N TYR A 3 12.28 -22.73 -3.97
CA TYR A 3 11.99 -21.38 -4.50
C TYR A 3 11.30 -21.39 -5.87
N LYS A 4 11.77 -22.22 -6.82
CA LYS A 4 11.22 -22.24 -8.18
C LYS A 4 9.80 -22.82 -8.18
N ASP A 5 9.59 -23.91 -7.44
CA ASP A 5 8.29 -24.54 -7.28
C ASP A 5 7.30 -23.61 -6.55
N ASP A 6 7.76 -22.89 -5.52
CA ASP A 6 6.96 -21.92 -4.76
C ASP A 6 6.45 -20.78 -5.64
N ILE A 7 7.28 -20.25 -6.56
CA ILE A 7 6.86 -19.22 -7.52
C ILE A 7 5.77 -19.73 -8.45
N LEU A 8 5.95 -20.94 -9.03
CA LEU A 8 4.97 -21.51 -9.95
C LEU A 8 3.64 -21.79 -9.23
N ILE A 9 3.70 -22.36 -8.02
CA ILE A 9 2.51 -22.58 -7.18
C ILE A 9 1.81 -21.26 -6.84
N LYS A 10 2.57 -20.19 -6.55
CA LYS A 10 2.03 -18.86 -6.29
C LYS A 10 1.42 -18.24 -7.55
N LEU A 11 2.01 -18.45 -8.71
CA LEU A 11 1.50 -17.96 -9.99
C LEU A 11 0.20 -18.66 -10.40
N GLU A 12 0.09 -19.97 -10.15
CA GLU A 12 -1.09 -20.79 -10.45
C GLU A 12 -2.33 -20.39 -9.66
N ASP A 13 -2.16 -20.04 -8.39
CA ASP A 13 -3.26 -19.68 -7.50
C ASP A 13 -3.33 -18.16 -7.30
N SER A 14 -4.32 -17.52 -7.92
CA SER A 14 -4.51 -16.07 -7.80
C SER A 14 -4.81 -15.61 -6.38
N ASN A 15 -5.25 -16.51 -5.48
CA ASN A 15 -5.44 -16.18 -4.07
C ASN A 15 -4.12 -16.05 -3.31
N LYS A 16 -3.01 -16.53 -3.89
CA LYS A 16 -1.66 -16.41 -3.32
C LYS A 16 -0.91 -15.19 -3.87
N TRP A 17 -1.49 -14.45 -4.80
CA TRP A 17 -0.87 -13.22 -5.29
C TRP A 17 -0.79 -12.19 -4.15
N PRO A 18 0.22 -11.31 -4.16
CA PRO A 18 0.29 -10.23 -3.18
C PRO A 18 -1.04 -9.48 -3.12
N GLY A 19 -1.57 -9.25 -1.94
CA GLY A 19 -2.91 -8.71 -1.75
C GLY A 19 -3.28 -8.71 -0.27
N PHE A 20 -4.46 -8.22 0.05
CA PHE A 20 -4.90 -8.13 1.44
C PHE A 20 -5.30 -9.50 1.98
N GLU A 21 -4.83 -9.84 3.18
CA GLU A 21 -5.30 -11.04 3.90
C GLU A 21 -6.80 -10.95 4.23
N ARG A 22 -7.30 -9.73 4.48
CA ARG A 22 -8.70 -9.44 4.79
C ARG A 22 -9.16 -8.18 4.05
N PRO A 23 -9.59 -8.29 2.78
CA PRO A 23 -10.08 -7.15 2.01
C PRO A 23 -11.26 -6.44 2.69
N GLU A 24 -12.22 -7.21 3.20
CA GLU A 24 -13.41 -6.71 3.90
C GLU A 24 -13.05 -5.84 5.12
N PHE A 25 -11.96 -6.17 5.81
CA PHE A 25 -11.51 -5.40 6.98
C PHE A 25 -11.01 -4.00 6.62
N LEU A 26 -10.57 -3.78 5.38
CA LEU A 26 -10.10 -2.46 4.94
C LEU A 26 -11.27 -1.57 4.58
N ASP A 27 -12.29 -2.14 3.94
CA ASP A 27 -13.54 -1.44 3.68
C ASP A 27 -14.19 -1.03 5.01
N GLU A 28 -14.24 -1.96 5.99
CA GLU A 28 -14.70 -1.66 7.36
C GLU A 28 -13.87 -0.56 8.03
N LEU A 29 -12.54 -0.58 7.90
CA LEU A 29 -11.68 0.46 8.45
C LEU A 29 -11.88 1.81 7.76
N ASN A 30 -12.07 1.81 6.43
CA ASN A 30 -12.33 3.04 5.70
C ASN A 30 -13.68 3.65 6.10
N GLU A 31 -14.73 2.84 6.19
CA GLU A 31 -16.04 3.25 6.73
C GLU A 31 -15.94 3.74 8.18
N LEU A 32 -15.10 3.10 9.01
CA LEU A 32 -14.85 3.54 10.38
C LEU A 32 -14.14 4.89 10.43
N ALA A 33 -13.22 5.15 9.50
CA ALA A 33 -12.52 6.43 9.39
C ALA A 33 -13.50 7.54 9.02
N ASP A 34 -14.33 7.31 8.00
CA ASP A 34 -15.31 8.28 7.54
C ASP A 34 -16.39 8.55 8.60
N SER A 35 -16.95 7.51 9.20
CA SER A 35 -17.93 7.66 10.30
C SER A 35 -17.33 8.36 11.52
N SER A 36 -16.04 8.17 11.81
CA SER A 36 -15.35 8.89 12.88
C SER A 36 -15.15 10.36 12.54
N PHE A 37 -14.85 10.67 11.29
CA PHE A 37 -14.75 12.03 10.78
C PHE A 37 -16.09 12.79 10.91
N GLU A 38 -17.20 12.11 10.62
CA GLU A 38 -18.55 12.68 10.67
C GLU A 38 -19.04 13.04 12.08
N LYS A 39 -18.42 12.50 13.14
CA LYS A 39 -18.72 12.85 14.54
C LYS A 39 -18.40 14.32 14.86
N LYS A 40 -17.58 14.98 14.04
CA LYS A 40 -17.21 16.40 14.16
C LYS A 40 -16.54 16.77 15.49
N THR A 41 -15.92 15.81 16.18
CA THR A 41 -15.12 16.02 17.38
C THR A 41 -13.63 15.94 17.06
N ILE A 42 -12.78 16.48 17.94
CA ILE A 42 -11.32 16.37 17.76
C ILE A 42 -10.92 14.90 17.72
N GLU A 43 -11.44 14.09 18.64
CA GLU A 43 -11.16 12.67 18.75
C GLU A 43 -11.56 11.93 17.47
N GLY A 44 -12.71 12.26 16.89
CA GLY A 44 -13.19 11.66 15.63
C GLY A 44 -12.26 11.96 14.45
N TYR A 45 -11.85 13.23 14.30
CA TYR A 45 -10.91 13.63 13.25
C TYR A 45 -9.52 13.02 13.41
N LEU A 46 -9.05 12.85 14.65
CA LEU A 46 -7.75 12.23 14.90
C LEU A 46 -7.79 10.72 14.68
N ALA A 47 -8.88 10.07 15.08
CA ALA A 47 -9.09 8.65 14.82
C ALA A 47 -9.10 8.36 13.31
N SER A 48 -9.80 9.18 12.51
CA SER A 48 -9.83 9.01 11.05
C SER A 48 -8.44 9.17 10.43
N VAL A 49 -7.66 10.18 10.83
CA VAL A 49 -6.27 10.38 10.35
C VAL A 49 -5.37 9.19 10.68
N LEU A 50 -5.51 8.61 11.87
CA LEU A 50 -4.76 7.42 12.25
C LEU A 50 -5.13 6.22 11.36
N ILE A 51 -6.42 6.03 11.07
CA ILE A 51 -6.88 4.94 10.22
C ILE A 51 -6.40 5.14 8.76
N TYR A 52 -6.52 6.35 8.19
CA TYR A 52 -6.00 6.63 6.84
C TYR A 52 -4.49 6.36 6.73
N HIS A 53 -3.72 6.69 7.76
CA HIS A 53 -2.31 6.37 7.83
C HIS A 53 -2.05 4.86 7.88
N GLN A 54 -2.80 4.11 8.71
CA GLN A 54 -2.71 2.64 8.79
C GLN A 54 -3.05 1.98 7.46
N LEU A 55 -4.13 2.40 6.82
CA LEU A 55 -4.52 1.90 5.50
C LEU A 55 -3.41 2.16 4.48
N THR A 56 -2.90 3.39 4.41
CA THR A 56 -1.78 3.75 3.52
C THR A 56 -0.54 2.87 3.76
N GLU A 57 -0.25 2.52 5.01
CA GLU A 57 0.86 1.61 5.34
C GLU A 57 0.67 0.22 4.72
N GLU A 58 -0.54 -0.35 4.83
CA GLU A 58 -0.87 -1.64 4.24
C GLU A 58 -0.84 -1.60 2.70
N LEU A 59 -1.33 -0.52 2.08
CA LEU A 59 -1.22 -0.31 0.63
C LEU A 59 0.23 -0.36 0.16
N ILE A 60 1.13 0.35 0.86
CA ILE A 60 2.57 0.35 0.55
C ILE A 60 3.14 -1.06 0.63
N ARG A 61 2.81 -1.83 1.68
CA ARG A 61 3.30 -3.21 1.85
C ARG A 61 2.93 -4.08 0.64
N ILE A 62 1.69 -4.01 0.19
CA ILE A 62 1.22 -4.79 -0.96
C ILE A 62 1.90 -4.36 -2.25
N LEU A 63 2.10 -3.06 -2.48
CA LEU A 63 2.81 -2.60 -3.67
C LEU A 63 4.26 -3.08 -3.70
N ILE A 64 4.93 -3.12 -2.56
CA ILE A 64 6.29 -3.64 -2.44
C ILE A 64 6.31 -5.16 -2.70
N GLU A 65 5.40 -5.92 -2.09
CA GLU A 65 5.28 -7.37 -2.32
C GLU A 65 4.93 -7.67 -3.78
N SER A 66 4.09 -6.84 -4.40
CA SER A 66 3.73 -6.92 -5.81
C SER A 66 4.94 -6.68 -6.71
N SER A 67 5.70 -5.61 -6.46
CA SER A 67 6.92 -5.35 -7.21
C SER A 67 7.93 -6.49 -7.06
N THR A 68 8.07 -7.04 -5.85
CA THR A 68 8.96 -8.17 -5.58
C THR A 68 8.53 -9.41 -6.37
N PHE A 69 7.25 -9.77 -6.32
CA PHE A 69 6.73 -10.92 -7.06
C PHE A 69 6.88 -10.75 -8.58
N TYR A 70 6.62 -9.55 -9.11
CA TYR A 70 6.88 -9.26 -10.52
C TYR A 70 8.37 -9.44 -10.89
N ILE A 71 9.31 -8.94 -10.07
CA ILE A 71 10.75 -9.13 -10.33
C ILE A 71 11.09 -10.62 -10.37
N GLN A 72 10.59 -11.39 -9.40
CA GLN A 72 10.79 -12.84 -9.33
C GLN A 72 10.32 -13.55 -10.62
N LEU A 73 9.15 -13.16 -11.15
CA LEU A 73 8.65 -13.69 -12.42
C LEU A 73 9.53 -13.29 -13.61
N ARG A 74 10.03 -12.05 -13.63
CA ARG A 74 10.87 -11.54 -14.73
C ARG A 74 12.25 -12.16 -14.83
N VAL A 75 12.83 -12.55 -13.69
CA VAL A 75 14.17 -13.14 -13.65
C VAL A 75 14.12 -14.66 -13.46
N PHE A 76 12.92 -15.26 -13.49
CA PHE A 76 12.78 -16.70 -13.39
C PHE A 76 13.58 -17.39 -14.52
N PRO A 77 14.34 -18.47 -14.24
CA PRO A 77 14.40 -19.26 -13.01
C PRO A 77 15.49 -18.83 -12.00
N GLN A 78 16.14 -17.68 -12.21
CA GLN A 78 17.14 -17.18 -11.26
C GLN A 78 16.50 -16.75 -9.94
N GLU A 79 17.19 -16.99 -8.84
CA GLU A 79 16.70 -16.60 -7.51
C GLU A 79 16.86 -15.09 -7.31
N PHE A 80 15.75 -14.43 -6.99
CA PHE A 80 15.72 -13.07 -6.47
C PHE A 80 15.39 -13.11 -4.97
N GLN A 81 16.28 -12.55 -4.14
CA GLN A 81 16.08 -12.53 -2.70
C GLN A 81 14.92 -11.61 -2.33
N ASP A 82 13.98 -12.15 -1.54
CA ASP A 82 12.93 -11.37 -0.92
C ASP A 82 13.53 -10.26 -0.04
N ARG A 83 13.00 -9.05 -0.23
CA ARG A 83 13.27 -7.96 0.70
C ARG A 83 12.51 -8.27 2.01
N LYS A 84 13.20 -8.32 3.15
CA LYS A 84 12.54 -8.58 4.45
C LYS A 84 11.87 -7.30 4.96
N PHE A 85 10.57 -7.35 5.22
CA PHE A 85 9.76 -6.17 5.61
C PHE A 85 9.27 -6.18 7.07
N LYS A 86 9.48 -7.29 7.78
CA LYS A 86 9.02 -7.45 9.16
C LYS A 86 9.66 -6.36 10.02
N ASN A 87 8.83 -5.55 10.69
CA ASN A 87 9.20 -4.44 11.58
C ASN A 87 9.70 -3.14 10.92
N LYS A 88 9.50 -2.93 9.61
CA LYS A 88 9.77 -1.62 8.99
C LYS A 88 8.70 -0.59 9.36
N MET A 89 9.14 0.62 9.71
CA MET A 89 8.29 1.77 9.97
C MET A 89 7.82 2.42 8.66
N PHE A 90 6.73 3.19 8.72
CA PHE A 90 6.13 3.87 7.56
C PHE A 90 7.14 4.57 6.63
N GLY A 91 8.03 5.41 7.17
CA GLY A 91 9.04 6.10 6.37
C GLY A 91 10.05 5.16 5.69
N GLN A 92 10.37 4.03 6.33
CA GLN A 92 11.23 3.00 5.74
C GLN A 92 10.48 2.24 4.62
N LEU A 93 9.18 1.98 4.79
CA LEU A 93 8.35 1.37 3.74
C LEU A 93 8.27 2.27 2.50
N ILE A 94 8.07 3.57 2.68
CA ILE A 94 8.11 4.54 1.57
C ILE A 94 9.45 4.48 0.83
N GLN A 95 10.57 4.48 1.55
CA GLN A 95 11.90 4.41 0.92
C GLN A 95 12.07 3.12 0.11
N GLU A 96 11.57 1.99 0.62
CA GLU A 96 11.62 0.71 -0.08
C GLU A 96 10.77 0.69 -1.35
N LEU A 97 9.54 1.24 -1.30
CA LEU A 97 8.67 1.38 -2.46
C LEU A 97 9.31 2.30 -3.51
N ASN A 98 9.95 3.40 -3.08
CA ASN A 98 10.67 4.29 -3.98
C ASN A 98 11.95 3.67 -4.57
N GLN A 99 12.38 2.50 -4.07
CA GLN A 99 13.49 1.71 -4.62
C GLN A 99 12.99 0.45 -5.34
N SER A 100 11.67 0.23 -5.43
CA SER A 100 11.09 -0.88 -6.19
C SER A 100 11.08 -0.56 -7.69
N ILE A 101 10.37 -1.34 -8.50
CA ILE A 101 10.20 -0.97 -9.92
C ILE A 101 9.48 0.36 -9.99
N LEU A 102 10.12 1.32 -10.65
CA LEU A 102 9.68 2.70 -10.71
C LEU A 102 8.79 2.91 -11.94
N ASP A 103 7.49 3.00 -11.69
CA ASP A 103 6.49 3.58 -12.58
C ASP A 103 6.21 5.03 -12.12
N GLU A 104 5.84 5.92 -13.05
CA GLU A 104 5.43 7.29 -12.76
C GLU A 104 4.32 7.33 -11.70
N LYS A 105 3.35 6.41 -11.78
CA LYS A 105 2.27 6.31 -10.79
C LYS A 105 2.77 5.96 -9.40
N ILE A 106 3.80 5.11 -9.29
CA ILE A 106 4.41 4.76 -7.98
C ILE A 106 5.11 5.98 -7.38
N HIS A 107 5.76 6.81 -8.20
CA HIS A 107 6.35 8.07 -7.70
C HIS A 107 5.29 9.04 -7.17
N ILE A 108 4.19 9.22 -7.90
CA ILE A 108 3.06 10.06 -7.45
C ILE A 108 2.47 9.50 -6.14
N PHE A 109 2.28 8.19 -6.06
CA PHE A 109 1.81 7.51 -4.86
C PHE A 109 2.74 7.79 -3.66
N VAL A 110 4.05 7.63 -3.85
CA VAL A 110 5.09 7.89 -2.83
C VAL A 110 5.08 9.35 -2.37
N GLU A 111 4.92 10.30 -3.28
CA GLU A 111 4.83 11.73 -2.94
C GLU A 111 3.62 12.00 -2.05
N LYS A 112 2.44 11.48 -2.42
CA LYS A 112 1.22 11.62 -1.64
C LYS A 112 1.33 10.96 -0.26
N ALA A 113 1.89 9.75 -0.18
CA ALA A 113 2.11 9.06 1.09
C ALA A 113 3.06 9.83 2.03
N ASN A 114 4.11 10.45 1.48
CA ASN A 114 4.98 11.36 2.25
C ASN A 114 4.22 12.59 2.76
N ASN A 115 3.39 13.20 1.90
CA ASN A 115 2.58 14.36 2.27
C ASN A 115 1.55 14.02 3.37
N LEU A 116 0.90 12.85 3.27
CA LEU A 116 -0.01 12.34 4.30
C LEU A 116 0.70 12.21 5.65
N ASN A 117 1.87 11.57 5.68
CA ASN A 117 2.65 11.41 6.91
C ASN A 117 3.12 12.76 7.48
N PHE A 118 3.55 13.69 6.63
CA PHE A 118 3.91 15.03 7.04
C PHE A 118 2.72 15.75 7.72
N LEU A 119 1.54 15.74 7.09
CA LEU A 119 0.33 16.35 7.66
C LEU A 119 -0.08 15.69 8.97
N ARG A 120 0.03 14.37 9.07
CA ARG A 120 -0.24 13.63 10.31
C ARG A 120 0.67 14.10 11.45
N ILE A 121 1.96 14.28 11.19
CA ILE A 121 2.93 14.80 12.17
C ILE A 121 2.58 16.25 12.57
N GLU A 122 2.30 17.10 11.58
CA GLU A 122 1.90 18.49 11.81
C GLU A 122 0.63 18.62 12.67
N ILE A 123 -0.38 17.79 12.42
CA ILE A 123 -1.61 17.76 13.22
C ILE A 123 -1.29 17.45 14.68
N VAL A 124 -0.49 16.42 14.95
CA VAL A 124 -0.11 16.04 16.32
C VAL A 124 0.64 17.16 17.03
N HIS A 125 1.60 17.80 16.36
CA HIS A 125 2.33 18.92 16.95
C HIS A 125 1.42 20.12 17.24
N ARG A 126 0.52 20.46 16.33
CA ARG A 126 -0.35 21.63 16.49
C ARG A 126 -1.45 21.44 17.54
N LEU A 127 -1.86 20.20 17.83
CA LEU A 127 -2.74 19.92 18.97
C LEU A 127 -2.14 20.37 20.30
N THR A 128 -0.82 20.32 20.44
CA THR A 128 -0.12 20.78 21.65
C THR A 128 -0.14 22.31 21.81
N THR A 129 -0.54 23.04 20.76
CA THR A 129 -0.60 24.49 20.72
C THR A 129 -2.03 25.00 20.55
N SER A 130 -2.85 24.99 21.61
CA SER A 130 -4.15 25.70 21.73
C SER A 130 -4.98 25.88 20.43
N GLU A 131 -5.08 24.87 19.58
CA GLU A 131 -5.75 24.99 18.27
C GLU A 131 -7.26 24.89 18.43
N THR A 132 -7.99 25.64 17.59
CA THR A 132 -9.45 25.53 17.54
C THR A 132 -9.87 24.29 16.73
N ILE A 133 -10.98 23.66 17.11
CA ILE A 133 -11.57 22.50 16.42
C ILE A 133 -11.68 22.74 14.90
N LYS A 134 -12.01 23.97 14.48
CA LYS A 134 -12.11 24.35 13.07
C LYS A 134 -10.78 24.22 12.31
N LYS A 135 -9.65 24.53 12.94
CA LYS A 135 -8.32 24.40 12.32
C LYS A 135 -7.92 22.94 12.19
N VAL A 136 -8.12 22.16 13.26
CA VAL A 136 -7.89 20.70 13.26
C VAL A 136 -8.69 20.04 12.15
N LYS A 137 -10.00 20.33 12.08
CA LYS A 137 -10.87 19.84 11.01
C LYS A 137 -10.28 20.08 9.61
N LYS A 138 -9.91 21.33 9.31
CA LYS A 138 -9.40 21.69 7.98
C LYS A 138 -8.12 20.94 7.60
N GLN A 139 -7.27 20.58 8.58
CA GLN A 139 -6.09 19.77 8.30
C GLN A 139 -6.47 18.30 8.07
N CYS A 140 -7.38 17.76 8.88
CA CYS A 140 -7.87 16.40 8.71
C CYS A 140 -8.62 16.22 7.38
N GLU A 141 -9.38 17.23 6.90
CA GLU A 141 -10.00 17.24 5.56
C GLU A 141 -8.95 17.08 4.46
N LYS A 142 -7.79 17.73 4.58
CA LYS A 142 -6.70 17.57 3.60
C LYS A 142 -6.12 16.16 3.62
N VAL A 143 -5.97 15.57 4.80
CA VAL A 143 -5.49 14.19 4.94
C VAL A 143 -6.46 13.22 4.24
N GLN A 144 -7.77 13.40 4.44
CA GLN A 144 -8.78 12.57 3.78
C GLN A 144 -8.70 12.69 2.24
N ILE A 145 -8.59 13.91 1.70
CA ILE A 145 -8.43 14.12 0.25
C ILE A 145 -7.20 13.38 -0.28
N ILE A 146 -6.06 13.54 0.39
CA ILE A 146 -4.81 12.87 -0.02
C ILE A 146 -4.95 11.35 0.07
N PHE A 147 -5.60 10.84 1.12
CA PHE A 147 -5.84 9.41 1.27
C PHE A 147 -6.71 8.84 0.14
N ASN A 148 -7.78 9.53 -0.25
CA ASN A 148 -8.62 9.09 -1.35
C ASN A 148 -7.83 9.02 -2.67
N GLU A 149 -6.98 10.01 -2.94
CA GLU A 149 -6.09 10.00 -4.11
C GLU A 149 -5.06 8.86 -4.05
N ILE A 150 -4.55 8.53 -2.85
CA ILE A 150 -3.66 7.37 -2.63
C ILE A 150 -4.40 6.07 -2.94
N TRP A 151 -5.65 5.95 -2.50
CA TRP A 151 -6.48 4.76 -2.71
C TRP A 151 -6.75 4.52 -4.20
N GLU A 152 -7.18 5.55 -4.92
CA GLU A 152 -7.41 5.46 -6.37
C GLU A 152 -6.13 5.06 -7.13
N LEU A 153 -5.00 5.67 -6.78
CA LEU A 153 -3.70 5.31 -7.37
C LEU A 153 -3.31 3.87 -7.06
N PHE A 154 -3.56 3.39 -5.84
CA PHE A 154 -3.30 2.01 -5.46
C PHE A 154 -4.09 1.06 -6.35
N ASP A 155 -5.39 1.27 -6.52
CA ASP A 155 -6.25 0.40 -7.32
C ASP A 155 -5.72 0.29 -8.76
N GLU A 156 -5.32 1.41 -9.37
CA GLU A 156 -4.73 1.43 -10.70
C GLU A 156 -3.40 0.67 -10.79
N ILE A 157 -2.47 0.94 -9.86
CA ILE A 157 -1.15 0.30 -9.85
C ILE A 157 -1.29 -1.21 -9.59
N TYR A 158 -2.12 -1.57 -8.62
CA TYR A 158 -2.33 -2.95 -8.24
C TYR A 158 -3.02 -3.76 -9.34
N ASP A 159 -3.98 -3.18 -10.06
CA ASP A 159 -4.59 -3.85 -11.20
C ASP A 159 -3.58 -4.14 -12.32
N ASN A 160 -2.68 -3.20 -12.62
CA ASN A 160 -1.59 -3.42 -13.58
C ASN A 160 -0.71 -4.63 -13.21
N TYR A 161 -0.38 -4.78 -11.92
CA TYR A 161 0.34 -5.96 -11.44
C TYR A 161 -0.47 -7.24 -11.67
N ARG A 162 -1.76 -7.25 -11.33
CA ARG A 162 -2.62 -8.43 -11.51
C ARG A 162 -2.78 -8.82 -12.98
N VAL A 163 -2.91 -7.86 -13.89
CA VAL A 163 -2.94 -8.11 -15.34
C VAL A 163 -1.64 -8.77 -15.77
N THR A 164 -0.51 -8.23 -15.33
CA THR A 164 0.81 -8.78 -15.63
C THR A 164 0.98 -10.21 -15.12
N TYR A 165 0.54 -10.52 -13.90
CA TYR A 165 0.56 -11.89 -13.37
C TYR A 165 -0.33 -12.85 -14.17
N LYS A 166 -1.50 -12.38 -14.65
CA LYS A 166 -2.36 -13.19 -15.53
C LYS A 166 -1.65 -13.55 -16.83
N ASP A 167 -0.85 -12.63 -17.37
CA ASP A 167 -0.10 -12.90 -18.60
C ASP A 167 1.00 -13.94 -18.34
N PHE A 168 1.81 -13.79 -17.29
CA PHE A 168 2.77 -14.83 -16.87
C PHE A 168 2.11 -16.19 -16.63
N LYS A 169 0.91 -16.21 -16.06
CA LYS A 169 0.15 -17.44 -15.79
C LYS A 169 -0.29 -18.15 -17.08
N LYS A 170 -0.56 -17.42 -18.17
CA LYS A 170 -0.91 -18.04 -19.46
C LYS A 170 0.28 -18.82 -20.03
N ASP A 171 1.48 -18.31 -19.80
CA ASP A 171 2.73 -18.86 -20.33
C ASP A 171 3.44 -19.76 -19.30
N ILE A 172 2.70 -20.30 -18.32
CA ILE A 172 3.29 -21.03 -17.20
C ILE A 172 3.98 -22.34 -17.62
N ASP A 173 3.51 -22.99 -18.68
CA ASP A 173 4.15 -24.19 -19.20
C ASP A 173 5.53 -23.87 -19.80
N GLU A 174 5.68 -22.71 -20.45
CA GLU A 174 6.99 -22.23 -20.92
C GLU A 174 7.93 -21.95 -19.74
N LEU A 175 7.42 -21.38 -18.65
CA LEU A 175 8.21 -21.18 -17.43
C LEU A 175 8.67 -22.52 -16.83
N ARG A 176 7.82 -23.57 -16.85
CA ARG A 176 8.19 -24.91 -16.36
C ARG A 176 9.30 -25.55 -17.18
N GLU A 177 9.39 -25.26 -18.47
CA GLU A 177 10.47 -25.77 -19.34
C GLU A 177 11.85 -25.18 -18.98
N LEU A 178 11.91 -24.07 -18.23
CA LEU A 178 13.16 -23.44 -17.79
C LEU A 178 13.75 -24.05 -16.50
N LEU A 179 13.08 -25.03 -15.88
CA LEU A 179 13.46 -25.63 -14.59
C LEU A 179 14.71 -26.53 -14.66
#